data_AF-A0A9D5UTS9-F1
#
_entry.id   AF-A0A9D5UTS9-F1
#
_cell.length_a   1.000
_cell.length_b   1.000
_cell.length_c   1.000
_cell.angle_alpha   90.00
_cell.angle_beta   90.00
_cell.angle_gamma   90.00
#
_symmetry.space_group_name_H-M   'P 1'
#
loop_
_entity.id
_entity.type
_entity.pdbx_description
1 polymer ?
#
loop_
_entity_poly.entity_id
_entity_poly.type
_entity_poly.pdbx_seq_one_letter_code
_entity_poly.pdbx_strand_id
1 'polypeptide(L)'
;MTIEPKPSNIRKEEIYSLGAKIAGHLNYGPNGDIEAAVRKAGGRIEFRDPWELDLGDSGSVRIRDLYDFVIFISTFTSSSRDRFTIAHELGHYVLHYFIPFRNSPRSGGEDRTMICARAGEGRVEWEANWFAAGFLMPQDKFREALEQECGDFDLVAERFGVSSKAAEIRAKIIDRM
;
A
#
# COMPACT_ATOMS: atom_id res chain seq x y z
N MET A 1 -20.88 11.67 -4.93
CA MET A 1 -20.66 10.98 -6.24
C MET A 1 -19.41 10.13 -6.12
N THR A 2 -19.41 8.86 -6.55
CA THR A 2 -18.22 8.00 -6.45
C THR A 2 -17.24 8.30 -7.58
N ILE A 3 -15.94 8.43 -7.28
CA ILE A 3 -14.89 8.59 -8.31
C ILE A 3 -14.18 7.26 -8.49
N GLU A 4 -13.93 6.89 -9.75
CA GLU A 4 -13.08 5.75 -10.11
C GLU A 4 -11.59 6.12 -10.10
N PRO A 5 -10.71 5.25 -9.56
CA PRO A 5 -9.27 5.49 -9.59
C PRO A 5 -8.74 5.46 -11.03
N LYS A 6 -7.81 6.36 -11.34
CA LYS A 6 -7.12 6.41 -12.63
C LYS A 6 -5.64 6.10 -12.46
N PRO A 7 -4.99 5.43 -13.43
CA PRO A 7 -3.55 5.21 -13.39
C PRO A 7 -2.78 6.52 -13.19
N SER A 8 -1.79 6.50 -12.31
CA SER A 8 -0.88 7.64 -12.11
C SER A 8 0.07 7.82 -13.29
N ASN A 9 0.34 6.74 -14.06
CA ASN A 9 1.32 6.67 -15.15
C ASN A 9 2.77 6.99 -14.71
N ILE A 10 3.04 6.96 -13.40
CA ILE A 10 4.39 7.08 -12.84
C ILE A 10 5.16 5.80 -13.16
N ARG A 11 6.47 5.92 -13.45
CA ARG A 11 7.33 4.76 -13.72
C ARG A 11 7.40 3.84 -12.49
N LYS A 12 7.60 2.54 -12.75
CA LYS A 12 7.59 1.50 -11.70
C LYS A 12 8.65 1.76 -10.63
N GLU A 13 9.85 2.17 -11.05
CA GLU A 13 11.01 2.45 -10.20
C GLU A 13 10.76 3.67 -9.30
N GLU A 14 10.10 4.68 -9.85
CA GLU A 14 9.68 5.88 -9.12
C GLU A 14 8.60 5.57 -8.08
N ILE A 15 7.68 4.64 -8.38
CA ILE A 15 6.66 4.19 -7.42
C ILE A 15 7.28 3.44 -6.25
N TYR A 16 8.27 2.57 -6.49
CA TYR A 16 9.00 1.94 -5.38
C TYR A 16 9.69 2.96 -4.49
N SER A 17 10.36 3.93 -5.11
CA SER A 17 11.06 5.01 -4.41
C SER A 17 10.08 5.89 -3.63
N LEU A 18 8.90 6.16 -4.20
CA LEU A 18 7.84 6.88 -3.53
C LEU A 18 7.32 6.11 -2.31
N GLY A 19 7.06 4.80 -2.44
CA GLY A 19 6.68 3.94 -1.31
C GLY A 19 7.67 4.03 -0.16
N ALA A 20 8.97 3.91 -0.45
CA ALA A 20 10.04 4.04 0.54
C ALA A 20 10.08 5.44 1.20
N LYS A 21 9.92 6.51 0.42
CA LYS A 21 9.86 7.89 0.95
C LYS A 21 8.66 8.10 1.87
N ILE A 22 7.49 7.61 1.48
CA ILE A 22 6.28 7.70 2.29
C ILE A 22 6.43 6.89 3.57
N ALA A 23 7.03 5.69 3.52
CA ALA A 23 7.36 4.94 4.73
C ALA A 23 8.22 5.77 5.69
N GLY A 24 9.27 6.43 5.20
CA GLY A 24 10.11 7.34 5.99
C GLY A 24 9.32 8.50 6.61
N HIS A 25 8.50 9.20 5.83
CA HIS A 25 7.66 10.30 6.33
C HIS A 25 6.64 9.84 7.39
N LEU A 26 6.09 8.63 7.22
CA LEU A 26 5.17 8.02 8.17
C LEU A 26 5.89 7.37 9.37
N ASN A 27 7.22 7.47 9.44
CA ASN A 27 8.06 6.82 10.46
C ASN A 27 7.84 5.30 10.54
N TYR A 28 7.59 4.68 9.39
CA TYR A 28 7.46 3.25 9.23
C TYR A 28 8.82 2.61 8.94
N GLY A 29 9.16 1.57 9.68
CA GLY A 29 10.35 0.74 9.49
C GLY A 29 10.00 -0.71 9.15
N PRO A 30 10.99 -1.54 8.78
CA PRO A 30 10.80 -2.98 8.56
C PRO A 30 10.06 -3.63 9.74
N ASN A 31 8.99 -4.37 9.44
CA ASN A 31 8.10 -5.01 10.43
C ASN A 31 7.55 -4.04 11.51
N GLY A 32 7.48 -2.73 11.21
CA GLY A 32 6.98 -1.71 12.12
C GLY A 32 5.45 -1.73 12.26
N ASP A 33 4.94 -0.87 13.15
CA ASP A 33 3.51 -0.66 13.35
C ASP A 33 2.90 0.06 12.12
N ILE A 34 2.29 -0.73 11.24
CA ILE A 34 1.64 -0.22 10.03
C ILE A 34 0.34 0.54 10.35
N GLU A 35 -0.33 0.22 11.46
CA GLU A 35 -1.54 0.93 11.89
C GLU A 35 -1.19 2.35 12.34
N ALA A 36 -0.08 2.52 13.07
CA ALA A 36 0.47 3.84 13.39
C ALA A 36 0.79 4.64 12.12
N ALA A 37 1.36 4.01 11.09
CA ALA A 37 1.63 4.67 9.83
C ALA A 37 0.34 5.14 9.13
N VAL A 38 -0.71 4.30 9.08
CA VAL A 38 -2.02 4.66 8.53
C VAL A 38 -2.67 5.80 9.32
N ARG A 39 -2.65 5.73 10.67
CA ARG A 39 -3.16 6.82 11.52
C ARG A 39 -2.44 8.13 11.25
N LYS A 40 -1.12 8.10 11.09
CA LYS A 40 -0.31 9.29 10.77
C LYS A 40 -0.60 9.85 9.38
N ALA A 41 -1.04 9.00 8.45
CA ALA A 41 -1.53 9.43 7.14
C ALA A 41 -2.98 9.99 7.17
N GLY A 42 -3.66 10.00 8.33
CA GLY A 42 -5.06 10.42 8.47
C GLY A 42 -6.07 9.30 8.19
N GLY A 43 -5.59 8.07 8.02
CA GLY A 43 -6.45 6.90 7.81
C GLY A 43 -6.83 6.21 9.12
N ARG A 44 -7.76 5.27 9.02
CA ARG A 44 -8.01 4.25 10.04
C ARG A 44 -8.21 2.88 9.40
N ILE A 45 -8.02 1.83 10.19
CA ILE A 45 -8.23 0.44 9.76
C ILE A 45 -9.45 -0.09 10.48
N GLU A 46 -10.36 -0.72 9.75
CA GLU A 46 -11.54 -1.39 10.29
C GLU A 46 -11.51 -2.86 9.84
N PHE A 47 -11.46 -3.77 10.81
CA PHE A 47 -11.57 -5.21 10.53
C PHE A 47 -13.03 -5.58 10.35
N ARG A 48 -13.34 -6.30 9.27
CA ARG A 48 -14.70 -6.73 8.94
C ARG A 48 -14.74 -8.23 8.72
N ASP A 49 -15.87 -8.82 9.10
CA ASP A 49 -16.13 -10.21 8.80
C ASP A 49 -16.37 -10.39 7.28
N PRO A 50 -15.73 -11.37 6.61
CA PRO A 50 -15.99 -11.68 5.21
C PRO A 50 -17.45 -11.88 4.84
N TRP A 51 -18.28 -12.35 5.78
CA TRP A 51 -19.72 -12.54 5.56
C TRP A 51 -20.50 -11.23 5.56
N GLU A 52 -19.90 -10.15 6.09
CA GLU A 52 -20.41 -8.78 6.07
C GLU A 52 -19.82 -7.95 4.92
N LEU A 53 -18.80 -8.47 4.24
CA LEU A 53 -18.30 -7.91 2.98
C LEU A 53 -19.28 -8.28 1.87
N ASP A 54 -20.25 -7.39 1.62
CA ASP A 54 -21.18 -7.54 0.51
C ASP A 54 -20.38 -7.74 -0.80
N LEU A 55 -20.81 -8.66 -1.68
CA LEU A 55 -20.08 -8.99 -2.92
C LEU A 55 -19.92 -7.79 -3.88
N GLY A 56 -20.58 -6.67 -3.60
CA GLY A 56 -20.43 -5.37 -4.28
C GLY A 56 -19.55 -4.35 -3.55
N ASP A 57 -19.14 -4.61 -2.31
CA ASP A 57 -18.24 -3.80 -1.48
C ASP A 57 -16.84 -4.46 -1.43
N SER A 58 -16.36 -4.91 -2.60
CA SER A 58 -15.00 -5.42 -2.80
C SER A 58 -13.91 -4.36 -2.60
N GLY A 59 -14.29 -3.16 -2.14
CA GLY A 59 -13.45 -2.04 -1.80
C GLY A 59 -12.74 -2.23 -0.46
N SER A 60 -11.44 -2.46 -0.52
CA SER A 60 -10.59 -2.51 0.67
C SER A 60 -10.15 -1.12 1.14
N VAL A 61 -10.48 -0.04 0.40
CA VAL A 61 -10.34 1.34 0.89
C VAL A 61 -11.48 2.25 0.45
N ARG A 62 -11.94 3.07 1.39
CA ARG A 62 -12.90 4.16 1.17
C ARG A 62 -12.27 5.49 1.56
N ILE A 63 -12.16 6.39 0.60
CA ILE A 63 -11.51 7.70 0.76
C ILE A 63 -12.56 8.79 0.65
N ARG A 64 -12.70 9.63 1.68
CA ARG A 64 -13.64 10.75 1.69
C ARG A 64 -12.94 12.05 1.30
N ASP A 65 -11.79 12.32 1.90
CA ASP A 65 -10.97 13.50 1.63
C ASP A 65 -9.47 13.24 1.84
N LEU A 66 -8.65 14.27 1.61
CA LEU A 66 -7.28 14.33 2.09
C LEU A 66 -7.27 14.10 3.61
N TYR A 67 -6.44 13.17 4.06
CA TYR A 67 -6.33 12.73 5.44
C TYR A 67 -7.65 12.21 6.07
N ASP A 68 -8.63 11.76 5.28
CA ASP A 68 -9.82 11.04 5.75
C ASP A 68 -10.13 9.84 4.86
N PHE A 69 -9.66 8.67 5.28
CA PHE A 69 -9.91 7.40 4.61
C PHE A 69 -9.98 6.23 5.59
N VAL A 70 -10.62 5.14 5.15
CA VAL A 70 -10.78 3.90 5.91
C VAL A 70 -10.29 2.74 5.06
N ILE A 71 -9.38 1.94 5.60
CA ILE A 71 -8.93 0.67 5.04
C ILE A 71 -9.71 -0.46 5.71
N PHE A 72 -10.29 -1.35 4.91
CA PHE A 72 -11.01 -2.53 5.38
C PHE A 72 -10.16 -3.78 5.22
N ILE A 73 -10.01 -4.52 6.32
CA ILE A 73 -9.25 -5.78 6.36
C ILE A 73 -10.17 -6.91 6.80
N SER A 74 -10.04 -8.06 6.15
CA SER A 74 -10.78 -9.28 6.55
C SER A 74 -10.28 -9.77 7.91
N THR A 75 -11.18 -10.27 8.75
CA THR A 75 -10.82 -10.90 10.04
C THR A 75 -10.14 -12.28 9.88
N PHE A 76 -10.11 -12.87 8.68
CA PHE A 76 -9.62 -14.23 8.42
C PHE A 76 -8.32 -14.29 7.58
N THR A 77 -7.35 -13.44 7.91
CA THR A 77 -6.07 -13.37 7.18
C THR A 77 -4.86 -13.40 8.11
N SER A 78 -3.68 -13.73 7.56
CA SER A 78 -2.43 -13.73 8.33
C SER A 78 -1.88 -12.31 8.45
N SER A 79 -1.13 -12.04 9.52
CA SER A 79 -0.53 -10.71 9.76
C SER A 79 0.35 -10.20 8.60
N SER A 80 1.06 -11.10 7.90
CA SER A 80 1.84 -10.76 6.71
C SER A 80 0.97 -10.37 5.51
N ARG A 81 -0.19 -11.02 5.33
CA ARG A 81 -1.17 -10.69 4.28
C ARG A 81 -1.90 -9.39 4.61
N ASP A 82 -2.18 -9.14 5.88
CA ASP A 82 -2.79 -7.89 6.34
C ASP A 82 -1.85 -6.72 6.08
N ARG A 83 -0.57 -6.84 6.46
CA ARG A 83 0.45 -5.81 6.20
C ARG A 83 0.54 -5.46 4.71
N PHE A 84 0.59 -6.47 3.85
CA PHE A 84 0.61 -6.23 2.40
C PHE A 84 -0.66 -5.56 1.91
N THR A 85 -1.83 -6.02 2.37
CA THR A 85 -3.12 -5.43 2.00
C THR A 85 -3.21 -3.97 2.44
N ILE A 86 -2.87 -3.66 3.69
CA ILE A 86 -2.87 -2.30 4.22
C ILE A 86 -1.92 -1.39 3.41
N ALA A 87 -0.71 -1.86 3.11
CA ALA A 87 0.25 -1.09 2.30
C ALA A 87 -0.24 -0.88 0.86
N HIS A 88 -0.93 -1.86 0.29
CA HIS A 88 -1.55 -1.79 -1.03
C HIS A 88 -2.67 -0.74 -1.08
N GLU A 89 -3.57 -0.76 -0.09
CA GLU A 89 -4.64 0.23 0.04
C GLU A 89 -4.11 1.64 0.31
N LEU A 90 -3.04 1.77 1.10
CA LEU A 90 -2.34 3.03 1.26
C LEU A 90 -1.75 3.52 -0.07
N GLY A 91 -1.29 2.60 -0.92
CA GLY A 91 -0.87 2.89 -2.29
C GLY A 91 -1.99 3.48 -3.13
N HIS A 92 -3.21 2.93 -3.06
CA HIS A 92 -4.37 3.51 -3.72
C HIS A 92 -4.65 4.93 -3.25
N TYR A 93 -4.65 5.14 -1.93
CA TYR A 93 -4.84 6.45 -1.35
C TYR A 93 -3.79 7.46 -1.84
N VAL A 94 -2.50 7.10 -1.80
CA VAL A 94 -1.42 8.03 -2.17
C VAL A 94 -1.41 8.33 -3.66
N LEU A 95 -1.42 7.29 -4.50
CA LEU A 95 -1.19 7.42 -5.94
C LEU A 95 -2.40 7.95 -6.69
N HIS A 96 -3.58 7.43 -6.36
CA HIS A 96 -4.79 7.62 -7.18
C HIS A 96 -5.73 8.66 -6.62
N TYR A 97 -5.52 9.08 -5.37
CA TYR A 97 -6.28 10.15 -4.72
C TYR A 97 -5.38 11.32 -4.31
N PHE A 98 -4.48 11.12 -3.34
CA PHE A 98 -3.74 12.20 -2.69
C PHE A 98 -2.93 13.05 -3.68
N ILE A 99 -2.12 12.42 -4.53
CA ILE A 99 -1.27 13.13 -5.50
C ILE A 99 -2.12 13.92 -6.53
N PRO A 100 -3.10 13.30 -7.23
CA PRO A 100 -3.97 14.03 -8.15
C PRO A 100 -4.70 15.21 -7.51
N PHE A 101 -5.31 15.02 -6.33
CA PHE A 101 -6.07 16.06 -5.65
C PHE A 101 -5.21 17.18 -5.09
N ARG A 102 -3.97 16.89 -4.67
CA ARG A 102 -3.02 17.91 -4.23
C ARG A 102 -2.51 18.76 -5.39
N ASN A 103 -2.32 18.17 -6.56
CA ASN A 103 -1.80 18.86 -7.75
C ASN A 103 -2.89 19.65 -8.51
N SER A 104 -4.15 19.28 -8.34
CA SER A 104 -5.30 20.01 -8.88
C SER A 104 -6.39 20.13 -7.79
N PRO A 105 -6.25 21.11 -6.87
CA PRO A 105 -7.21 21.32 -5.80
C PRO A 105 -8.61 21.58 -6.35
N ARG A 106 -9.63 21.03 -5.69
CA ARG A 106 -11.03 21.10 -6.12
C ARG A 106 -11.50 22.56 -6.31
N SER A 107 -12.25 22.80 -7.37
CA SER A 107 -13.14 23.97 -7.47
C SER A 107 -14.56 23.51 -7.11
N GLY A 108 -15.06 23.85 -5.93
CA GLY A 108 -16.44 23.57 -5.50
C GLY A 108 -16.63 22.28 -4.68
N GLY A 109 -17.44 22.39 -3.62
CA GLY A 109 -17.65 21.39 -2.55
C GLY A 109 -18.48 20.17 -2.93
N GLU A 110 -18.11 19.47 -3.99
CA GLU A 110 -18.72 18.18 -4.30
C GLU A 110 -18.08 17.07 -3.44
N ASP A 111 -18.89 16.48 -2.58
CA ASP A 111 -18.52 15.34 -1.76
C ASP A 111 -18.35 14.10 -2.66
N ARG A 112 -17.09 13.78 -2.93
CA ARG A 112 -16.71 12.72 -3.85
C ARG A 112 -15.87 11.67 -3.16
N THR A 113 -16.54 10.61 -2.70
CA THR A 113 -15.91 9.41 -2.14
C THR A 113 -15.24 8.60 -3.25
N MET A 114 -14.04 8.09 -3.03
CA MET A 114 -13.43 7.07 -3.88
C MET A 114 -13.50 5.72 -3.16
N ILE A 115 -13.97 4.71 -3.86
CA ILE A 115 -13.95 3.32 -3.42
C ILE A 115 -13.06 2.58 -4.42
N CYS A 116 -11.90 2.12 -3.96
CA CYS A 116 -11.06 1.25 -4.77
C CYS A 116 -11.47 -0.18 -4.44
N ALA A 117 -12.44 -0.70 -5.21
CA ALA A 117 -12.67 -2.14 -5.31
C ALA A 117 -11.38 -2.84 -5.73
N ARG A 118 -11.11 -4.04 -5.21
CA ARG A 118 -10.13 -4.97 -5.80
C ARG A 118 -10.59 -5.36 -7.20
N ALA A 119 -10.44 -4.45 -8.15
CA ALA A 119 -10.90 -4.59 -9.51
C ALA A 119 -9.78 -5.23 -10.35
N GLY A 120 -9.44 -6.48 -10.04
CA GLY A 120 -8.68 -7.37 -10.91
C GLY A 120 -7.39 -6.81 -11.54
N GLU A 121 -7.14 -7.17 -12.79
CA GLU A 121 -5.91 -6.85 -13.52
C GLU A 121 -5.94 -5.43 -14.09
N GLY A 122 -4.92 -4.62 -13.83
CA GLY A 122 -4.82 -3.29 -14.41
C GLY A 122 -3.67 -2.46 -13.87
N ARG A 123 -3.38 -1.34 -14.55
CA ARG A 123 -2.27 -0.46 -14.17
C ARG A 123 -2.44 0.12 -12.76
N VAL A 124 -3.65 0.49 -12.35
CA VAL A 124 -3.97 1.01 -11.00
C VAL A 124 -3.53 0.02 -9.91
N GLU A 125 -3.85 -1.26 -10.08
CA GLU A 125 -3.55 -2.35 -9.16
C GLU A 125 -2.07 -2.71 -9.16
N TRP A 126 -1.43 -2.69 -10.34
CA TRP A 126 0.02 -2.88 -10.43
C TRP A 126 0.78 -1.76 -9.71
N GLU A 127 0.35 -0.51 -9.88
CA GLU A 127 0.94 0.64 -9.21
C GLU A 127 0.77 0.56 -7.68
N ALA A 128 -0.40 0.15 -7.18
CA ALA A 128 -0.62 -0.10 -5.75
C ALA A 128 0.26 -1.25 -5.21
N ASN A 129 0.42 -2.33 -5.96
CA ASN A 129 1.34 -3.43 -5.60
C ASN A 129 2.81 -3.00 -5.56
N TRP A 130 3.26 -2.19 -6.52
CA TRP A 130 4.62 -1.67 -6.53
C TRP A 130 4.84 -0.71 -5.35
N PHE A 131 3.85 0.14 -5.06
CA PHE A 131 3.91 1.01 -3.90
C PHE A 131 4.03 0.20 -2.60
N ALA A 132 3.19 -0.81 -2.40
CA ALA A 132 3.20 -1.66 -1.21
C ALA A 132 4.56 -2.33 -1.01
N ALA A 133 5.13 -2.90 -2.08
CA ALA A 133 6.45 -3.54 -2.01
C ALA A 133 7.57 -2.52 -1.72
N GLY A 134 7.51 -1.30 -2.24
CA GLY A 134 8.47 -0.24 -1.92
C GLY A 134 8.34 0.31 -0.51
N PHE A 135 7.10 0.41 -0.01
CA PHE A 135 6.77 0.86 1.33
C PHE A 135 7.22 -0.15 2.40
N LEU A 136 6.88 -1.42 2.21
CA LEU A 136 7.21 -2.49 3.16
C LEU A 136 8.68 -2.87 3.11
N MET A 137 9.28 -2.88 1.91
CA MET A 137 10.68 -3.25 1.71
C MET A 137 11.46 -2.12 1.00
N PRO A 138 11.79 -1.02 1.72
CA PRO A 138 12.63 0.05 1.20
C PRO A 138 13.95 -0.50 0.66
N GLN A 139 14.35 -0.06 -0.54
CA GLN A 139 15.45 -0.68 -1.30
C GLN A 139 16.76 -0.76 -0.51
N ASP A 140 17.18 0.33 0.13
CA ASP A 140 18.44 0.38 0.87
C ASP A 140 18.44 -0.59 2.06
N LYS A 141 17.36 -0.58 2.85
CA LYS A 141 17.18 -1.50 3.98
C LYS A 141 17.10 -2.95 3.53
N PHE A 142 16.48 -3.20 2.38
CA PHE A 142 16.32 -4.55 1.84
C PHE A 142 17.65 -5.13 1.34
N ARG A 143 18.47 -4.31 0.67
CA ARG A 143 19.83 -4.72 0.27
C ARG A 143 20.70 -5.01 1.49
N GLU A 144 20.66 -4.13 2.50
CA GLU A 144 21.38 -4.34 3.77
C GLU A 144 20.97 -5.67 4.43
N ALA A 145 19.67 -5.96 4.48
CA ALA A 145 19.16 -7.21 5.05
C ALA A 145 19.62 -8.43 4.23
N LEU A 146 19.59 -8.38 2.90
CA LEU A 146 20.09 -9.49 2.08
C LEU A 146 21.57 -9.80 2.34
N GLU A 147 22.39 -8.77 2.51
CA GLU A 147 23.81 -8.92 2.83
C GLU A 147 24.01 -9.51 4.23
N GLN A 148 23.26 -9.01 5.22
CA GLN A 148 23.36 -9.46 6.61
C GLN A 148 22.88 -10.90 6.82
N GLU A 149 21.83 -11.32 6.12
CA GLU A 149 21.26 -12.68 6.21
C GLU A 149 21.86 -13.64 5.17
N CYS A 150 22.96 -13.28 4.50
CA CYS A 150 23.62 -14.11 3.49
C CYS A 150 22.69 -14.59 2.35
N GLY A 151 21.67 -13.79 2.00
CA GLY A 151 20.67 -14.12 0.98
C GLY A 151 19.59 -15.11 1.42
N ASP A 152 19.45 -15.40 2.72
CA ASP A 152 18.34 -16.21 3.25
C ASP A 152 17.02 -15.42 3.21
N PHE A 153 16.14 -15.80 2.27
CA PHE A 153 14.88 -15.09 2.06
C PHE A 153 13.87 -15.28 3.20
N ASP A 154 13.97 -16.34 4.00
CA ASP A 154 13.06 -16.56 5.12
C ASP A 154 13.40 -15.59 6.26
N LEU A 155 14.69 -15.45 6.59
CA LEU A 155 15.18 -14.48 7.57
C LEU A 155 14.91 -13.02 7.13
N VAL A 156 15.15 -12.72 5.86
CA VAL A 156 14.83 -11.39 5.31
C VAL A 156 13.33 -11.13 5.39
N ALA A 157 12.48 -12.11 5.02
CA ALA A 157 11.04 -11.93 5.10
C ALA A 157 10.53 -11.70 6.53
N GLU A 158 11.10 -12.42 7.51
CA GLU A 158 10.81 -12.21 8.93
C GLU A 158 11.13 -10.79 9.36
N ARG A 159 12.32 -10.28 9.01
CA ARG A 159 12.77 -8.92 9.34
C ARG A 159 11.86 -7.82 8.78
N PHE A 160 11.23 -8.05 7.62
CA PHE A 160 10.29 -7.11 7.01
C PHE A 160 8.82 -7.40 7.37
N GLY A 161 8.52 -8.51 8.03
CA GLY A 161 7.16 -8.92 8.36
C GLY A 161 6.32 -9.31 7.14
N VAL A 162 6.97 -9.76 6.05
CA VAL A 162 6.34 -10.16 4.78
C VAL A 162 6.44 -11.68 4.58
N SER A 163 5.90 -12.20 3.48
CA SER A 163 6.13 -13.61 3.10
C SER A 163 7.47 -13.77 2.39
N SER A 164 8.10 -14.94 2.50
CA SER A 164 9.34 -15.29 1.77
C SER A 164 9.18 -15.08 0.27
N LYS A 165 7.99 -15.39 -0.26
CA LYS A 165 7.68 -15.16 -1.67
C LYS A 165 7.72 -13.68 -2.06
N ALA A 166 7.23 -12.79 -1.20
CA ALA A 166 7.30 -11.35 -1.46
C ALA A 166 8.76 -10.85 -1.43
N ALA A 167 9.57 -11.36 -0.50
CA ALA A 167 11.00 -11.05 -0.44
C ALA A 167 11.76 -11.52 -1.70
N GLU A 168 11.54 -12.76 -2.16
CA GLU A 168 12.12 -13.27 -3.41
C GLU A 168 11.77 -12.38 -4.62
N ILE A 169 10.50 -11.98 -4.74
CA ILE A 169 10.02 -11.13 -5.84
C ILE A 169 10.72 -9.77 -5.76
N ARG A 170 10.84 -9.21 -4.55
CA ARG A 170 11.50 -7.92 -4.32
C ARG A 170 12.98 -7.97 -4.71
N ALA A 171 13.71 -9.02 -4.35
CA ALA A 171 15.11 -9.21 -4.72
C ALA A 171 15.30 -9.21 -6.25
N LYS A 172 14.49 -10.02 -6.96
CA LYS A 172 14.53 -10.07 -8.45
C LYS A 172 14.25 -8.74 -9.12
N ILE A 173 13.43 -7.89 -8.49
CA ILE A 173 13.15 -6.55 -9.00
C ILE A 173 14.36 -5.64 -8.78
N ILE A 174 14.92 -5.64 -7.57
CA ILE A 174 16.06 -4.78 -7.22
C ILE A 174 17.30 -5.09 -8.04
N ASP A 175 17.53 -6.36 -8.42
CA ASP A 175 18.64 -6.76 -9.30
C ASP A 175 18.48 -6.29 -10.75
N ARG A 176 17.26 -5.94 -11.16
CA ARG A 176 16.91 -5.51 -12.53
C ARG A 176 16.71 -4.01 -12.66
N MET A 177 16.84 -3.27 -11.56
CA MET A 177 16.74 -1.80 -11.48
C MET A 177 18.14 -1.19 -11.56
#